data_AF-A0A7L0WCI8-F1
#
_entry.id   AF-A0A7L0WCI8-F1
#
_cell.length_a   1.000
_cell.length_b   1.000
_cell.length_c   1.000
_cell.angle_alpha   90.00
_cell.angle_beta   90.00
_cell.angle_gamma   90.00
#
_symmetry.space_group_name_H-M   'P 1'
#
loop_
_entity.id
_entity.type
_entity.pdbx_description
1 polymer ?
#
loop_
_entity_poly.entity_id
_entity_poly.type
_entity_poly.pdbx_seq_one_letter_code
_entity_poly.pdbx_strand_id
1 'polypeptide(L)'
;PSWMTVPDPRKTNVFVLTQPFCTAEKSHKEPKRKAAFGSVGRRIPYRILHVINQDGESLGNMHRADALRLMDQHDLKLVPLREDAEPPVYRLMTGQQIHEEQLKRAEKKKASSKAGLVQKELSFSSAIAKNDLETKTKQIAHWLEKRYHIKVTIRQAKDSNTDMFMLFDQILETVADKATYLSKPKAIKEGMSTCVLRHMSDKELKAYQKMENQKNSTVKKDENEDPKSSEL
;
A
#
# COMPACT_ATOMS: atom_id res chain seq x y z
N PRO A 1 9.94 -7.72 -90.16
CA PRO A 1 9.77 -6.42 -89.48
C PRO A 1 9.19 -6.61 -88.07
N SER A 2 9.95 -7.12 -87.11
CA SER A 2 10.85 -6.36 -86.21
C SER A 2 10.17 -5.18 -85.49
N TRP A 3 9.71 -5.43 -84.26
CA TRP A 3 10.03 -4.56 -83.13
C TRP A 3 9.98 -5.38 -81.84
N MET A 4 11.14 -5.45 -81.20
CA MET A 4 11.34 -5.89 -79.83
C MET A 4 10.74 -4.85 -78.89
N THR A 5 10.12 -5.29 -77.80
CA THR A 5 10.03 -4.47 -76.58
C THR A 5 10.62 -5.30 -75.45
N VAL A 6 11.80 -4.86 -74.99
CA VAL A 6 12.47 -5.38 -73.80
C VAL A 6 11.84 -4.68 -72.58
N PRO A 7 11.45 -5.38 -71.51
CA PRO A 7 11.10 -4.74 -70.26
C PRO A 7 12.37 -4.33 -69.48
N ASP A 8 12.52 -3.02 -69.19
CA ASP A 8 13.59 -2.46 -68.35
C ASP A 8 13.34 -2.78 -66.86
N PRO A 9 14.32 -3.36 -66.13
CA PRO A 9 14.16 -3.75 -64.73
C PRO A 9 14.70 -2.67 -63.79
N ARG A 10 13.92 -1.62 -63.48
CA ARG A 10 14.33 -0.65 -62.45
C ARG A 10 13.17 -0.17 -61.57
N LYS A 11 13.26 -0.58 -60.30
CA LYS A 11 12.71 0.04 -59.07
C LYS A 11 11.23 -0.19 -58.79
N THR A 12 10.92 -1.36 -58.25
CA THR A 12 9.81 -1.51 -57.30
C THR A 12 10.11 -0.69 -56.06
N ASN A 13 9.44 0.45 -55.94
CA ASN A 13 9.48 1.27 -54.75
C ASN A 13 8.66 0.53 -53.67
N VAL A 14 9.33 -0.24 -52.80
CA VAL A 14 8.69 -0.81 -51.61
C VAL A 14 8.41 0.37 -50.69
N PHE A 15 7.19 0.90 -50.77
CA PHE A 15 6.69 1.90 -49.84
C PHE A 15 6.46 1.17 -48.51
N VAL A 16 7.51 1.06 -47.70
CA VAL A 16 7.39 0.61 -46.32
C VAL A 16 6.58 1.67 -45.61
N LEU A 17 5.30 1.37 -45.40
CA LEU A 17 4.44 2.15 -44.54
C LEU A 17 4.96 1.93 -43.11
N THR A 18 5.98 2.69 -42.71
CA THR A 18 6.40 2.75 -41.31
C THR A 18 5.22 3.37 -40.58
N GLN A 19 4.44 2.53 -39.90
CA GLN A 19 3.52 3.04 -38.91
C GLN A 19 4.37 3.79 -37.88
N PRO A 20 4.15 5.09 -37.63
CA PRO A 20 4.71 5.69 -36.45
C PRO A 20 4.15 4.87 -35.30
N PHE A 21 5.05 4.25 -34.53
CA PHE A 21 4.71 3.62 -33.26
C PHE A 21 4.38 4.78 -32.31
N CYS A 22 3.22 5.40 -32.50
CA CYS A 22 2.64 6.32 -31.56
C CYS A 22 2.41 5.50 -30.30
N THR A 23 3.34 5.64 -29.36
CA THR A 23 3.11 5.32 -27.97
C THR A 23 1.84 6.05 -27.57
N ALA A 24 0.72 5.33 -27.60
CA ALA A 24 -0.48 5.75 -26.92
C ALA A 24 -0.11 5.79 -25.44
N GLU A 25 0.32 6.96 -24.97
CA GLU A 25 0.41 7.25 -23.55
C GLU A 25 -0.98 7.00 -23.00
N LYS A 26 -1.14 5.86 -22.32
CA LYS A 26 -2.28 5.61 -21.46
C LYS A 26 -2.24 6.73 -20.44
N SER A 27 -3.05 7.76 -20.65
CA SER A 27 -3.31 8.83 -19.70
C SER A 27 -3.56 8.18 -18.35
N HIS A 28 -2.54 8.21 -17.48
CA HIS A 28 -2.67 7.80 -16.10
C HIS A 28 -3.71 8.74 -15.48
N LYS A 29 -4.95 8.28 -15.38
CA LYS A 29 -6.03 9.01 -14.71
C LYS A 29 -5.63 9.06 -13.24
N GLU A 30 -4.97 10.13 -12.84
CA GLU A 30 -4.64 10.35 -11.44
C GLU A 30 -5.93 10.20 -10.62
N PRO A 31 -5.90 9.45 -9.52
CA PRO A 31 -7.08 9.29 -8.68
C PRO A 31 -7.51 10.68 -8.23
N LYS A 32 -8.73 11.10 -8.62
CA LYS A 32 -9.30 12.38 -8.20
C LYS A 32 -9.19 12.45 -6.68
N ARG A 33 -8.38 13.39 -6.17
CA ARG A 33 -8.21 13.59 -4.74
C ARG A 33 -9.60 13.87 -4.15
N LYS A 34 -10.10 12.98 -3.28
CA LYS A 34 -11.37 13.21 -2.59
C LYS A 34 -11.30 14.56 -1.87
N ALA A 35 -12.29 15.42 -2.08
CA ALA A 35 -12.30 16.75 -1.48
C ALA A 35 -12.19 16.63 0.06
N ALA A 36 -11.40 17.51 0.66
CA ALA A 36 -11.30 17.58 2.11
C ALA A 36 -12.68 17.96 2.70
N PHE A 37 -13.00 17.42 3.87
CA PHE A 37 -14.27 17.75 4.54
C PHE A 37 -14.36 19.24 4.84
N GLY A 38 -15.39 19.91 4.31
CA GLY A 38 -15.59 21.34 4.44
C GLY A 38 -16.86 21.79 3.71
N SER A 39 -17.12 23.10 3.73
CA SER A 39 -18.27 23.70 3.06
C SER A 39 -18.14 23.58 1.53
N VAL A 40 -19.14 23.05 0.83
CA VAL A 40 -19.16 23.02 -0.65
C VAL A 40 -19.46 24.39 -1.27
N GLY A 41 -20.05 25.31 -0.49
CA GLY A 41 -20.53 26.59 -0.99
C GLY A 41 -21.77 26.41 -1.88
N ARG A 42 -21.88 27.23 -2.93
CA ARG A 42 -23.08 27.28 -3.78
C ARG A 42 -23.04 26.38 -5.03
N ARG A 43 -21.87 25.86 -5.40
CA ARG A 43 -21.70 25.07 -6.64
C ARG A 43 -21.90 23.59 -6.37
N ILE A 44 -23.16 23.16 -6.38
CA ILE A 44 -23.55 21.77 -6.15
C ILE A 44 -23.93 21.10 -7.48
N PRO A 45 -23.27 20.00 -7.89
CA PRO A 45 -23.53 19.36 -9.17
C PRO A 45 -24.84 18.55 -9.19
N TYR A 46 -25.34 18.14 -8.03
CA TYR A 46 -26.52 17.28 -7.88
C TYR A 46 -27.82 18.09 -7.79
N ARG A 47 -28.90 17.53 -8.33
CA ARG A 47 -30.23 18.17 -8.34
C ARG A 47 -31.04 17.90 -7.06
N ILE A 48 -31.02 16.66 -6.58
CA ILE A 48 -31.73 16.22 -5.37
C ILE A 48 -30.70 15.81 -4.32
N LEU A 49 -30.91 16.31 -3.11
CA LEU A 49 -30.02 16.14 -1.96
C LEU A 49 -30.81 15.60 -0.78
N HIS A 50 -30.20 14.73 0.01
CA HIS A 50 -30.71 14.42 1.35
C HIS A 50 -30.06 15.38 2.35
N VAL A 51 -30.86 16.21 3.02
CA VAL A 51 -30.35 17.29 3.88
C VAL A 51 -30.62 16.99 5.35
N ILE A 52 -29.58 17.15 6.17
CA ILE A 52 -29.63 17.04 7.63
C ILE A 52 -29.44 18.44 8.22
N ASN A 53 -30.23 18.80 9.22
CA ASN A 53 -30.15 20.07 9.93
C ASN A 53 -28.93 20.12 10.88
N GLN A 54 -28.65 21.30 11.45
CA GLN A 54 -27.59 21.49 12.44
C GLN A 54 -27.81 20.60 13.69
N ASP A 55 -29.06 20.48 14.14
CA ASP A 55 -29.48 19.70 15.30
C ASP A 55 -29.38 18.18 15.10
N GLY A 56 -29.15 17.75 13.86
CA GLY A 56 -29.06 16.33 13.48
C GLY A 56 -30.38 15.73 12.99
N GLU A 57 -31.45 16.51 12.95
CA GLU A 57 -32.72 16.11 12.35
C GLU A 57 -32.60 15.98 10.82
N SER A 58 -33.17 14.91 10.25
CA SER A 58 -33.21 14.74 8.80
C SER A 58 -34.41 15.51 8.22
N LEU A 59 -34.13 16.47 7.34
CA LEU A 59 -35.14 17.21 6.59
C LEU A 59 -35.61 16.44 5.35
N GLY A 60 -35.05 15.25 5.10
CA GLY A 60 -35.40 14.40 3.97
C GLY A 60 -34.76 14.84 2.65
N ASN A 61 -35.37 14.39 1.56
CA ASN A 61 -34.88 14.64 0.21
C ASN A 61 -35.50 15.93 -0.33
N MET A 62 -34.67 16.87 -0.74
CA MET A 62 -35.13 18.16 -1.28
C MET A 62 -34.32 18.57 -2.52
N HIS A 63 -34.85 19.55 -3.25
CA HIS A 63 -34.14 20.10 -4.39
C HIS A 63 -32.95 20.95 -3.91
N ARG A 64 -31.88 21.02 -4.71
CA ARG A 64 -30.70 21.85 -4.38
C ARG A 64 -31.05 23.31 -4.10
N ALA A 65 -32.10 23.82 -4.74
CA ALA A 65 -32.55 25.20 -4.58
C ALA A 65 -33.11 25.45 -3.17
N ASP A 66 -33.87 24.50 -2.62
CA ASP A 66 -34.44 24.59 -1.28
C ASP A 66 -33.33 24.50 -0.23
N ALA A 67 -32.36 23.61 -0.44
CA ALA A 67 -31.19 23.50 0.43
C ALA A 67 -30.37 24.80 0.47
N LEU A 68 -30.20 25.46 -0.68
CA LEU A 68 -29.54 26.77 -0.74
C LEU A 68 -30.37 27.88 -0.09
N ARG A 69 -31.71 27.81 -0.19
CA ARG A 69 -32.58 28.75 0.51
C ARG A 69 -32.46 28.62 2.02
N LEU A 70 -32.45 27.39 2.55
CA LEU A 70 -32.24 27.14 3.98
C LEU A 70 -30.87 27.61 4.45
N MET A 71 -29.84 27.43 3.61
CA MET A 71 -28.50 27.93 3.87
C MET A 71 -28.50 29.46 4.05
N ASP A 72 -29.16 30.20 3.14
CA ASP A 72 -29.24 31.66 3.20
C ASP A 72 -30.19 32.16 4.31
N GLN A 73 -31.27 31.42 4.64
CA GLN A 73 -32.22 31.80 5.70
C GLN A 73 -31.65 31.70 7.11
N HIS A 74 -30.75 30.74 7.33
CA HIS A 74 -30.16 30.46 8.63
C HIS A 74 -28.67 30.84 8.72
N ASP A 75 -28.10 31.46 7.68
CA ASP A 75 -26.68 31.77 7.54
C ASP A 75 -25.75 30.58 7.84
N LEU A 76 -26.19 29.37 7.47
CA LEU A 76 -25.46 28.12 7.68
C LEU A 76 -24.60 27.77 6.47
N LYS A 77 -23.76 26.74 6.60
CA LYS A 77 -22.96 26.21 5.51
C LYS A 77 -23.36 24.78 5.19
N LEU A 78 -23.47 24.48 3.90
CA LEU A 78 -23.76 23.13 3.43
C LEU A 78 -22.44 22.34 3.32
N VAL A 79 -22.40 21.17 3.96
CA VAL A 79 -21.22 20.31 4.06
C VAL A 79 -21.55 18.92 3.52
N PRO A 80 -20.73 18.34 2.64
CA PRO A 80 -20.97 16.99 2.12
C PRO A 80 -20.54 15.98 3.17
N LEU A 81 -21.45 15.07 3.54
CA LEU A 81 -21.15 13.98 4.47
C LEU A 81 -20.90 12.68 3.71
N ARG A 82 -21.78 12.34 2.77
CA ARG A 82 -21.66 11.15 1.90
C ARG A 82 -22.09 11.49 0.48
N GLU A 83 -21.12 11.67 -0.41
CA GLU A 83 -21.37 11.88 -1.84
C GLU A 83 -21.63 10.57 -2.60
N ASP A 84 -21.17 9.44 -2.05
CA ASP A 84 -21.30 8.10 -2.66
C ASP A 84 -22.72 7.52 -2.51
N ALA A 85 -23.64 8.20 -1.83
CA ALA A 85 -25.01 7.75 -1.61
C ALA A 85 -25.95 8.30 -2.69
N GLU A 86 -27.01 7.54 -3.02
CA GLU A 86 -28.09 7.97 -3.91
C GLU A 86 -29.40 8.10 -3.10
N PRO A 87 -29.89 9.31 -2.77
CA PRO A 87 -29.34 10.63 -3.07
C PRO A 87 -28.15 11.05 -2.16
N PRO A 88 -27.26 11.95 -2.63
CA PRO A 88 -26.12 12.43 -1.84
C PRO A 88 -26.54 13.13 -0.54
N VAL A 89 -25.82 12.86 0.55
CA VAL A 89 -26.15 13.34 1.89
C VAL A 89 -25.31 14.56 2.25
N TYR A 90 -26.01 15.65 2.52
CA TYR A 90 -25.44 16.92 2.97
C TYR A 90 -25.96 17.29 4.36
N ARG A 91 -25.15 18.02 5.13
CA ARG A 91 -25.53 18.55 6.44
C ARG A 91 -25.34 20.06 6.48
N LEU A 92 -26.30 20.76 7.06
CA LEU A 92 -26.18 22.18 7.41
C LEU A 92 -25.42 22.29 8.74
N MET A 93 -24.35 23.08 8.74
CA MET A 93 -23.48 23.26 9.91
C MET A 93 -23.00 24.70 10.01
N THR A 94 -22.72 25.16 11.23
CA THR A 94 -22.05 26.45 11.44
C THR A 94 -20.54 26.34 11.18
N GLY A 95 -19.87 27.48 10.98
CA GLY A 95 -18.42 27.51 10.76
C GLY A 95 -17.62 26.88 11.92
N GLN A 96 -18.06 27.08 13.16
CA GLN A 96 -17.43 26.51 14.36
C GLN A 96 -17.57 24.98 14.39
N GLN A 97 -18.78 24.46 14.14
CA GLN A 97 -19.01 23.02 14.08
C GLN A 97 -18.18 22.34 12.99
N ILE A 98 -18.02 22.99 11.84
CA ILE A 98 -17.15 22.49 10.76
C ILE A 98 -15.71 22.36 11.24
N HIS A 99 -15.20 23.39 11.93
CA HIS A 99 -13.83 23.39 12.44
C HIS A 99 -13.61 22.28 13.49
N GLU A 100 -14.52 22.14 14.45
CA GLU A 100 -14.46 21.08 15.45
C GLU A 100 -14.50 19.69 14.82
N GLU A 101 -15.37 19.48 13.83
CA GLU A 101 -15.47 18.20 13.15
C GLU A 101 -14.24 17.92 12.27
N GLN A 102 -13.62 18.96 11.68
CA GLN A 102 -12.33 18.84 11.01
C GLN A 102 -11.22 18.43 11.98
N LEU A 103 -11.15 19.04 13.17
CA LEU A 103 -10.20 18.69 14.22
C LEU A 103 -10.41 17.25 14.70
N LYS A 104 -11.64 16.89 15.06
CA LYS A 104 -12.00 15.52 15.47
C LYS A 104 -11.66 14.51 14.39
N ARG A 105 -11.91 14.82 13.11
CA ARG A 105 -11.49 13.93 12.01
C ARG A 105 -9.98 13.90 11.81
N ALA A 106 -9.26 15.00 12.02
CA ALA A 106 -7.81 15.03 11.95
C ALA A 106 -7.17 14.19 13.07
N GLU A 107 -7.69 14.28 14.29
CA GLU A 107 -7.28 13.46 15.43
C GLU A 107 -7.61 11.99 15.21
N LYS A 108 -8.84 11.68 14.79
CA LYS A 108 -9.22 10.31 14.39
C LYS A 108 -8.32 9.79 13.30
N LYS A 109 -7.99 10.60 12.28
CA LYS A 109 -7.06 10.21 11.22
C LYS A 109 -5.66 9.97 11.75
N LYS A 110 -5.15 10.77 12.70
CA LYS A 110 -3.84 10.56 13.34
C LYS A 110 -3.83 9.28 14.20
N ALA A 111 -4.90 9.02 14.93
CA ALA A 111 -5.06 7.82 15.75
C ALA A 111 -5.30 6.56 14.89
N SER A 112 -6.06 6.69 13.80
CA SER A 112 -6.41 5.60 12.90
C SER A 112 -5.40 5.40 11.79
N SER A 113 -4.51 6.37 11.54
CA SER A 113 -3.34 6.19 10.71
C SER A 113 -2.40 5.24 11.44
N LYS A 114 -2.75 3.96 11.41
CA LYS A 114 -1.81 2.93 10.97
C LYS A 114 -1.12 3.56 9.76
N ALA A 115 0.01 4.21 10.00
CA ALA A 115 0.76 5.00 9.03
C ALA A 115 0.65 4.27 7.70
N GLY A 116 -0.06 4.86 6.73
CA GLY A 116 -0.61 4.14 5.58
C GLY A 116 0.44 3.17 5.10
N LEU A 117 0.22 1.86 5.32
CA LEU A 117 1.31 0.89 5.27
C LEU A 117 1.76 0.80 3.83
N VAL A 118 2.75 1.61 3.49
CA VAL A 118 3.33 1.67 2.16
C VAL A 118 4.02 0.32 2.00
N GLN A 119 3.50 -0.47 1.08
CA GLN A 119 4.15 -1.70 0.70
C GLN A 119 5.34 -1.36 -0.19
N LYS A 120 6.54 -1.73 0.25
CA LYS A 120 7.74 -1.69 -0.56
C LYS A 120 7.94 -3.04 -1.22
N GLU A 121 8.28 -3.04 -2.49
CA GLU A 121 8.53 -4.26 -3.24
C GLU A 121 10.03 -4.40 -3.46
N LEU A 122 10.55 -5.59 -3.21
CA LEU A 122 11.94 -5.95 -3.46
C LEU A 122 11.98 -7.25 -4.24
N SER A 123 12.76 -7.29 -5.32
CA SER A 123 12.95 -8.50 -6.10
C SER A 123 14.42 -8.75 -6.39
N PHE A 124 14.85 -10.01 -6.25
CA PHE A 124 16.18 -10.48 -6.59
C PHE A 124 16.13 -11.95 -7.05
N SER A 125 17.26 -12.47 -7.54
CA SER A 125 17.36 -13.83 -8.05
C SER A 125 17.91 -14.81 -7.01
N SER A 126 17.65 -16.11 -7.17
CA SER A 126 18.21 -17.16 -6.31
C SER A 126 19.73 -17.30 -6.42
N ALA A 127 20.35 -16.94 -7.54
CA ALA A 127 21.81 -16.93 -7.74
C ALA A 127 22.48 -15.64 -7.22
N ILE A 128 21.94 -15.05 -6.15
CA ILE A 128 22.46 -13.83 -5.54
C ILE A 128 23.79 -14.09 -4.81
N ALA A 129 24.75 -13.18 -4.96
CA ALA A 129 25.99 -13.23 -4.19
C ALA A 129 25.74 -12.86 -2.72
N LYS A 130 26.51 -13.46 -1.81
CA LYS A 130 26.37 -13.25 -0.35
C LYS A 130 26.40 -11.76 0.05
N ASN A 131 27.32 -10.98 -0.54
CA ASN A 131 27.45 -9.54 -0.24
C ASN A 131 26.24 -8.71 -0.72
N ASP A 132 25.63 -9.06 -1.86
CA ASP A 132 24.42 -8.37 -2.32
C ASP A 132 23.24 -8.74 -1.41
N LEU A 133 23.11 -10.02 -1.04
CA LEU A 133 22.08 -10.47 -0.09
C LEU A 133 22.15 -9.69 1.23
N GLU A 134 23.34 -9.54 1.81
CA GLU A 134 23.53 -8.74 3.04
C GLU A 134 23.10 -7.27 2.87
N THR A 135 23.40 -6.67 1.72
CA THR A 135 22.99 -5.29 1.41
C THR A 135 21.47 -5.17 1.30
N LYS A 136 20.82 -6.14 0.63
CA LYS A 136 19.35 -6.22 0.56
C LYS A 136 18.72 -6.42 1.93
N THR A 137 19.31 -7.25 2.79
CA THR A 137 18.83 -7.47 4.16
C THR A 137 18.94 -6.21 5.02
N LYS A 138 20.02 -5.43 4.90
CA LYS A 138 20.15 -4.11 5.55
C LYS A 138 19.08 -3.13 5.06
N GLN A 139 18.79 -3.14 3.75
CA GLN A 139 17.71 -2.33 3.17
C GLN A 139 16.33 -2.74 3.72
N ILE A 140 16.07 -4.03 3.88
CA ILE A 140 14.86 -4.56 4.51
C ILE A 140 14.77 -4.08 5.97
N ALA A 141 15.85 -4.19 6.74
CA ALA A 141 15.90 -3.72 8.13
C ALA A 141 15.54 -2.23 8.26
N HIS A 142 16.10 -1.37 7.39
CA HIS A 142 15.79 0.06 7.36
C HIS A 142 14.31 0.35 7.04
N TRP A 143 13.71 -0.44 6.15
CA TRP A 143 12.29 -0.31 5.83
C TRP A 143 11.38 -0.80 6.95
N LEU A 144 11.79 -1.83 7.68
CA LEU A 144 11.06 -2.33 8.85
C LEU A 144 11.05 -1.30 9.98
N GLU A 145 12.14 -0.58 10.22
CA GLU A 145 12.22 0.50 11.21
C GLU A 145 11.19 1.62 10.92
N LYS A 146 10.96 1.91 9.65
CA LYS A 146 9.95 2.86 9.18
C LYS A 146 8.52 2.28 9.17
N ARG A 147 8.32 1.07 9.71
CA ARG A 147 7.05 0.35 9.79
C ARG A 147 6.39 0.09 8.43
N TYR A 148 7.19 -0.11 7.38
CA TYR A 148 6.67 -0.51 6.07
C TYR A 148 6.41 -2.02 6.00
N HIS A 149 5.42 -2.39 5.16
CA HIS A 149 5.29 -3.78 4.71
C HIS A 149 6.23 -4.01 3.54
N ILE A 150 6.87 -5.17 3.49
CA ILE A 150 7.88 -5.46 2.48
C ILE A 150 7.48 -6.74 1.78
N LYS A 151 7.18 -6.65 0.49
CA LYS A 151 6.94 -7.80 -0.38
C LYS A 151 8.27 -8.18 -1.04
N VAL A 152 8.81 -9.31 -0.64
CA VAL A 152 10.05 -9.85 -1.21
C VAL A 152 9.69 -10.89 -2.27
N THR A 153 10.27 -10.76 -3.46
CA THR A 153 10.06 -11.68 -4.60
C THR A 153 11.38 -12.27 -5.05
N ILE A 154 11.56 -13.57 -4.86
CA ILE A 154 12.73 -14.31 -5.33
C ILE A 154 12.38 -14.97 -6.66
N ARG A 155 13.24 -14.78 -7.67
CA ARG A 155 13.13 -15.44 -8.98
C ARG A 155 14.19 -16.52 -9.12
N GLN A 156 13.78 -17.71 -9.47
CA GLN A 156 14.69 -18.82 -9.75
C GLN A 156 15.56 -18.48 -10.97
N ALA A 157 16.88 -18.52 -10.80
CA ALA A 157 17.82 -18.48 -11.91
C ALA A 157 17.83 -19.83 -12.64
N LYS A 158 18.03 -19.80 -13.96
CA LYS A 158 18.03 -21.00 -14.80
C LYS A 158 19.08 -22.05 -14.37
N ASP A 159 20.19 -21.59 -13.81
CA ASP A 159 21.35 -22.43 -13.50
C ASP A 159 21.47 -22.76 -12.00
N SER A 160 20.52 -22.33 -11.15
CA SER A 160 20.56 -22.57 -9.71
C SER A 160 19.42 -23.47 -9.26
N ASN A 161 19.75 -24.62 -8.66
CA ASN A 161 18.83 -25.47 -7.92
C ASN A 161 18.87 -25.12 -6.42
N THR A 162 18.77 -23.83 -6.10
CA THR A 162 18.74 -23.36 -4.72
C THR A 162 17.29 -23.26 -4.26
N ASP A 163 17.02 -23.84 -3.09
CA ASP A 163 15.71 -23.75 -2.46
C ASP A 163 15.40 -22.30 -2.07
N MET A 164 14.45 -21.69 -2.79
CA MET A 164 14.01 -20.31 -2.53
C MET A 164 13.50 -20.13 -1.10
N PHE A 165 12.93 -21.17 -0.50
CA PHE A 165 12.42 -21.15 0.86
C PHE A 165 13.54 -20.92 1.89
N MET A 166 14.69 -21.57 1.72
CA MET A 166 15.83 -21.39 2.63
C MET A 166 16.38 -19.95 2.60
N LEU A 167 16.38 -19.30 1.44
CA LEU A 167 16.79 -17.90 1.34
C LEU A 167 15.84 -16.96 2.12
N PHE A 168 14.54 -17.24 2.12
CA PHE A 168 13.60 -16.47 2.94
C PHE A 168 13.85 -16.66 4.42
N ASP A 169 14.12 -17.90 4.84
CA ASP A 169 14.40 -18.21 6.24
C ASP A 169 15.71 -17.57 6.71
N GLN A 170 16.76 -17.58 5.88
CA GLN A 170 18.02 -16.88 6.15
C GLN A 170 17.82 -15.37 6.32
N ILE A 171 17.00 -14.75 5.46
CA ILE A 171 16.67 -13.32 5.59
C ILE A 171 15.92 -13.08 6.89
N LEU A 172 14.89 -13.89 7.19
CA LEU A 172 14.09 -13.72 8.39
C LEU A 172 14.94 -13.88 9.65
N GLU A 173 15.83 -14.87 9.72
CA GLU A 173 16.72 -15.09 10.85
C GLU A 173 17.61 -13.86 11.11
N THR A 174 18.14 -13.26 10.05
CA THR A 174 18.97 -12.05 10.15
C THR A 174 18.18 -10.83 10.65
N VAL A 175 16.86 -10.79 10.44
CA VAL A 175 15.98 -9.68 10.88
C VAL A 175 14.97 -10.08 11.96
N ALA A 176 15.19 -11.23 12.61
CA ALA A 176 14.22 -11.85 13.51
C ALA A 176 13.88 -10.95 14.71
N ASP A 177 14.78 -10.08 15.13
CA ASP A 177 14.58 -9.16 16.26
C ASP A 177 13.47 -8.14 16.02
N LYS A 178 13.16 -7.84 14.74
CA LYS A 178 12.25 -6.76 14.35
C LYS A 178 11.11 -7.23 13.44
N ALA A 179 11.24 -8.39 12.80
CA ALA A 179 10.38 -8.79 11.68
C ALA A 179 9.55 -10.05 11.94
N THR A 180 8.35 -10.10 11.39
CA THR A 180 7.52 -11.32 11.33
C THR A 180 6.87 -11.44 9.97
N TYR A 181 6.55 -12.67 9.56
CA TYR A 181 5.75 -12.90 8.35
C TYR A 181 4.32 -12.39 8.54
N LEU A 182 3.89 -11.49 7.66
CA LEU A 182 2.48 -11.25 7.42
C LEU A 182 1.91 -12.35 6.51
N SER A 183 2.65 -12.69 5.45
CA SER A 183 2.38 -13.82 4.57
C SER A 183 3.63 -14.69 4.48
N LYS A 184 3.48 -15.97 4.82
CA LYS A 184 4.53 -16.97 4.66
C LYS A 184 4.96 -17.07 3.19
N PRO A 185 6.19 -17.57 2.91
CA PRO A 185 6.66 -17.80 1.56
C PRO A 185 5.69 -18.66 0.75
N LYS A 186 5.27 -18.16 -0.41
CA LYS A 186 4.38 -18.87 -1.34
C LYS A 186 4.97 -18.83 -2.75
N ALA A 187 5.08 -20.00 -3.36
CA ALA A 187 5.38 -20.12 -4.78
C ALA A 187 4.15 -19.68 -5.60
N ILE A 188 4.34 -18.78 -6.56
CA ILE A 188 3.26 -18.24 -7.40
C ILE A 188 3.21 -19.00 -8.73
N LYS A 189 3.91 -18.53 -9.76
CA LYS A 189 3.97 -19.08 -11.12
C LYS A 189 5.37 -18.82 -11.70
N GLU A 190 5.88 -19.71 -12.54
CA GLU A 190 7.16 -19.57 -13.28
C GLU A 190 8.41 -19.34 -12.40
N GLY A 191 8.64 -20.19 -11.39
CA GLY A 191 9.87 -20.12 -10.57
C GLY A 191 9.96 -18.85 -9.70
N MET A 192 8.82 -18.20 -9.42
CA MET A 192 8.76 -17.02 -8.57
C MET A 192 8.13 -17.37 -7.22
N SER A 193 8.84 -17.03 -6.15
CA SER A 193 8.35 -17.16 -4.78
C SER A 193 8.26 -15.79 -4.12
N THR A 194 7.20 -15.56 -3.35
CA THR A 194 7.00 -14.29 -2.66
C THR A 194 6.69 -14.48 -1.18
N CYS A 195 7.17 -13.56 -0.35
CA CYS A 195 6.76 -13.43 1.03
C CYS A 195 6.44 -11.97 1.36
N VAL A 196 5.67 -11.75 2.43
CA VAL A 196 5.39 -10.39 2.93
C VAL A 196 5.85 -10.31 4.38
N LEU A 197 6.82 -9.44 4.62
CA LEU A 197 7.37 -9.13 5.94
C LEU A 197 6.69 -7.89 6.52
N ARG A 198 6.51 -7.91 7.84
CA ARG A 198 6.05 -6.76 8.63
C ARG A 198 6.95 -6.59 9.85
N HIS A 199 6.95 -5.38 10.40
CA HIS A 199 7.54 -5.15 11.71
C HIS A 199 6.67 -5.83 12.79
N MET A 200 7.30 -6.43 13.80
CA MET A 200 6.60 -7.03 14.95
C MET A 200 5.72 -6.01 15.66
N SER A 201 4.53 -6.42 16.10
CA SER A 201 3.69 -5.57 16.95
C SER A 201 4.38 -5.33 18.30
N ASP A 202 4.13 -4.20 18.96
CA ASP A 202 4.71 -3.91 20.27
C ASP A 202 4.30 -4.94 21.33
N LYS A 203 3.16 -5.62 21.12
CA LYS A 203 2.73 -6.78 21.93
C LYS A 203 3.58 -8.03 21.66
N GLU A 204 3.93 -8.26 20.40
CA GLU A 204 4.76 -9.39 19.96
C GLU A 204 6.19 -9.19 20.48
N LEU A 205 6.77 -7.99 20.33
CA LEU A 205 8.10 -7.66 20.86
C LEU A 205 8.21 -7.91 22.37
N LYS A 206 7.20 -7.49 23.14
CA LYS A 206 7.17 -7.77 24.60
C LYS A 206 7.09 -9.25 24.92
N ALA A 207 6.44 -10.05 24.07
CA ALA A 207 6.39 -11.50 24.24
C ALA A 207 7.75 -12.14 23.89
N TYR A 208 8.39 -11.70 22.79
CA TYR A 208 9.74 -12.10 22.41
C TYR A 208 10.78 -11.80 23.51
N GLN A 209 10.75 -10.60 24.09
CA GLN A 209 11.63 -10.23 25.19
C GLN A 209 11.39 -11.07 26.45
N LYS A 210 10.13 -11.43 26.75
CA LYS A 210 9.81 -12.31 27.89
C LYS A 210 10.31 -13.74 27.68
N MET A 211 10.15 -14.31 26.48
CA MET A 211 10.65 -15.66 26.19
C MET A 211 12.18 -15.71 26.16
N GLU A 212 12.85 -14.66 25.70
CA GLU A 212 14.32 -14.57 25.66
C GLU A 212 14.88 -14.47 27.09
N ASN A 213 14.27 -13.65 27.95
CA ASN A 213 14.65 -13.55 29.36
C ASN A 213 14.44 -14.88 30.10
N GLN A 214 13.38 -15.64 29.77
CA GLN A 214 13.15 -16.97 30.33
C GLN A 214 14.22 -17.97 29.86
N LYS A 215 14.57 -17.98 28.56
CA LYS A 215 15.66 -18.83 28.05
C LYS A 215 17.00 -18.52 28.72
N ASN A 216 17.34 -17.24 28.88
CA ASN A 216 18.58 -16.84 29.55
C ASN A 216 18.61 -17.20 31.04
N SER A 217 17.45 -17.26 31.71
CA SER A 217 17.37 -17.70 33.11
C SER A 217 17.54 -19.21 33.29
N THR A 218 17.14 -20.02 32.30
CA THR A 218 17.31 -21.47 32.34
C THR A 218 18.76 -21.87 32.04
N VAL A 219 19.40 -21.23 31.06
CA VAL A 219 20.82 -21.51 30.71
C VAL A 219 21.78 -21.16 31.85
N LYS A 220 21.51 -20.09 32.62
CA LYS A 220 22.31 -19.73 33.80
C LYS A 220 22.13 -20.68 35.00
N LYS A 221 21.10 -21.54 34.98
CA LYS A 221 20.87 -22.53 36.04
C LYS A 221 21.63 -23.83 35.76
N ASP A 222 21.85 -24.13 34.48
CA ASP A 222 22.60 -25.32 34.05
C ASP A 222 24.13 -25.11 34.08
N GLU A 223 24.64 -23.86 34.05
CA GLU A 223 26.07 -23.56 34.23
C GLU A 223 26.55 -23.56 35.69
N ASN A 224 25.66 -23.72 36.69
CA ASN A 224 26.02 -23.76 38.12
C ASN A 224 25.96 -25.18 38.73
N GLU A 225 25.77 -26.22 37.93
CA GLU A 225 25.99 -27.60 38.36
C GLU A 225 27.29 -28.14 37.76
N ASP A 226 28.41 -27.81 38.40
CA ASP A 226 29.69 -28.49 38.17
C ASP A 226 29.55 -30.00 38.47
N PRO A 227 30.18 -30.89 37.68
CA PRO A 227 30.15 -32.33 37.92
C PRO A 227 31.01 -32.64 39.13
N LYS A 228 30.37 -32.86 40.28
CA LYS A 228 31.07 -33.35 41.48
C LYS A 228 31.48 -34.81 41.23
N SER A 229 32.71 -34.95 40.78
CA SER A 229 33.60 -36.10 40.89
C SER A 229 33.23 -37.07 42.02
N SER A 230 33.05 -38.35 41.67
CA SER A 230 33.37 -39.46 42.56
C SER A 230 33.93 -40.61 41.72
N GLU A 231 35.26 -40.68 41.71
CA GLU A 231 35.99 -41.94 41.59
C GLU A 231 35.47 -42.93 42.64
N LEU A 232 35.24 -44.18 42.22
CA LEU A 232 35.65 -45.43 42.87
C LEU A 232 35.15 -46.64 42.04
#